data_AF-A0A850S5I7-F1
#
_entry.id   AF-A0A850S5I7-F1
#
_cell.length_a   1.000
_cell.length_b   1.000
_cell.length_c   1.000
_cell.angle_alpha   90.00
_cell.angle_beta   90.00
_cell.angle_gamma   90.00
#
_symmetry.space_group_name_H-M   'P 1'
#
loop_
_entity.id
_entity.type
_entity.pdbx_description
1 polymer ?
#
loop_
_entity_poly.entity_id
_entity_poly.type
_entity_poly.pdbx_seq_one_letter_code
_entity_poly.pdbx_strand_id
1 'polypeptide(L)' 'MLFVREQQENKNCLYQAHVWFNKHSHQCGCFTTRKAAEKWANWLQKVIVTRDLFKGIHNRSES' A
#
# COMPACT_ATOMS: atom_id res chain seq x y z
N MET A 1 -5.77 3.07 4.73
CA MET A 1 -6.18 4.18 3.84
C MET A 1 -5.28 4.18 2.62
N LEU A 2 -5.82 4.46 1.42
CA LEU A 2 -5.03 4.56 0.18
C LEU A 2 -5.02 6.00 -0.27
N PHE A 3 -3.85 6.53 -0.61
CA PHE A 3 -3.71 7.88 -1.13
C PHE A 3 -2.80 7.86 -2.36
N VAL A 4 -3.29 8.35 -3.50
CA VAL A 4 -2.48 8.51 -4.71
C VAL A 4 -2.35 9.99 -5.00
N ARG A 5 -1.11 10.48 -4.96
CA ARG A 5 -0.77 11.87 -5.25
C ARG A 5 -0.16 11.96 -6.64
N GLU A 6 -0.62 12.89 -7.45
CA GLU A 6 0.07 13.27 -8.68
C GLU A 6 1.22 14.23 -8.33
N GLN A 7 2.40 13.98 -8.88
CA GLN A 7 3.55 14.89 -8.76
C GLN A 7 3.91 15.43 -10.14
N GLN A 8 3.66 16.72 -10.33
CA GLN A 8 3.94 17.41 -11.60
C GLN A 8 5.43 17.75 -11.79
N GLU A 9 6.23 17.76 -10.73
CA GLU A 9 7.64 18.18 -10.77
C GLU A 9 8.63 17.05 -11.06
N ASN A 10 8.24 15.79 -10.83
CA ASN A 10 9.16 14.66 -10.96
C ASN A 10 8.84 13.80 -12.18
N LYS A 11 9.63 13.97 -13.25
CA LYS A 11 9.48 13.21 -14.52
C LYS A 11 9.54 11.69 -14.34
N ASN A 12 10.21 11.20 -13.29
CA ASN A 12 10.37 9.78 -13.01
C ASN A 12 9.31 9.23 -12.03
N CYS A 13 8.49 10.09 -11.42
CA CYS A 13 7.47 9.70 -10.46
C CYS A 13 6.23 10.60 -10.61
N LEU A 14 5.46 10.36 -11.68
CA LEU A 14 4.26 11.14 -11.98
C LEU A 14 3.12 10.88 -10.98
N TYR A 15 3.03 9.67 -10.46
CA TYR A 15 2.02 9.26 -9.49
C TYR A 15 2.68 8.54 -8.33
N GLN A 16 2.52 9.09 -7.13
CA GLN A 16 3.00 8.50 -5.89
C GLN A 16 1.83 7.86 -5.13
N ALA A 17 1.84 6.54 -4.99
CA ALA A 17 0.90 5.83 -4.14
C ALA A 17 1.45 5.70 -2.72
N HIS A 18 0.59 5.93 -1.73
CA HIS A 18 0.84 5.76 -0.31
C HIS A 18 -0.18 4.76 0.25
N VAL A 19 0.32 3.67 0.83
CA VAL A 19 -0.50 2.67 1.51
C VAL A 19 -0.32 2.84 3.01
N TRP A 20 -1.39 3.30 3.65
CA TRP A 20 -1.45 3.50 5.10
C TRP A 20 -2.17 2.34 5.75
N PHE A 21 -1.57 1.79 6.79
CA PHE A 21 -2.17 0.76 7.63
C PHE A 21 -2.15 1.26 9.08
N ASN A 22 -3.32 1.39 9.69
CA ASN A 22 -3.50 2.12 10.96
C ASN A 22 -2.96 3.56 10.90
N LYS A 23 -2.26 4.03 11.95
CA LYS A 23 -1.70 5.39 12.07
C LYS A 23 -0.33 5.58 11.39
N HIS A 24 0.21 4.56 10.72
CA HIS A 24 1.53 4.62 10.10
C HIS A 24 1.46 4.41 8.57
N SER A 25 2.25 5.22 7.85
CA SER A 25 2.59 4.97 6.46
C SER A 25 3.39 3.67 6.37
N HIS A 26 2.87 2.67 5.66
CA HIS A 26 3.53 1.37 5.57
C HIS A 26 4.51 1.34 4.40
N GLN A 27 4.05 1.76 3.22
CA GLN A 27 4.89 1.84 2.02
C GLN A 27 4.40 2.92 1.06
N CYS A 28 5.35 3.51 0.34
CA CYS A 28 5.10 4.38 -0.80
C CYS A 28 5.74 3.81 -2.08
N GLY A 29 5.12 4.10 -3.22
CA GLY A 29 5.59 3.66 -4.54
C GLY A 29 5.40 4.74 -5.58
N CYS A 30 6.30 4.80 -6.56
CA CYS A 30 6.31 5.76 -7.66
C CYS A 30 5.92 5.08 -8.97
N PHE A 31 5.03 5.72 -9.73
CA PHE A 31 4.46 5.18 -10.96
C PHE A 31 4.33 6.25 -12.03
N THR A 32 4.39 5.82 -13.30
CA THR A 32 4.22 6.69 -14.47
C THR A 32 2.74 6.88 -14.83
N THR A 33 1.85 6.01 -14.35
CA THR A 33 0.40 6.11 -14.59
C THR A 33 -0.40 5.97 -13.31
N ARG A 34 -1.50 6.72 -13.21
CA ARG A 34 -2.43 6.66 -12.07
C ARG A 34 -2.98 5.25 -11.85
N LYS A 35 -3.36 4.58 -12.95
CA LYS A 35 -3.93 3.23 -12.91
C LYS A 35 -2.94 2.20 -12.32
N ALA A 36 -1.65 2.31 -12.64
CA ALA A 36 -0.63 1.45 -12.04
C ALA A 36 -0.48 1.72 -10.55
N ALA A 37 -0.45 3.00 -10.15
CA ALA A 37 -0.38 3.41 -8.75
C ALA A 37 -1.56 2.86 -7.94
N GLU A 38 -2.79 3.02 -8.44
CA GLU A 38 -4.00 2.52 -7.79
C GLU A 38 -4.03 0.99 -7.72
N LYS A 39 -3.66 0.29 -8.80
CA LYS A 39 -3.64 -1.17 -8.84
C LYS A 39 -2.62 -1.75 -7.86
N TRP A 40 -1.43 -1.17 -7.82
CA TRP A 40 -0.39 -1.54 -6.86
C TRP A 40 -0.83 -1.28 -5.42
N ALA A 41 -1.38 -0.09 -5.15
CA ALA A 41 -1.81 0.29 -3.79
C ALA A 41 -2.93 -0.63 -3.27
N ASN A 42 -3.89 -0.96 -4.12
CA ASN A 42 -4.96 -1.91 -3.80
C ASN A 42 -4.43 -3.33 -3.57
N TRP A 43 -3.52 -3.80 -4.42
CA TRP A 43 -2.89 -5.13 -4.24
C TRP A 43 -2.12 -5.19 -2.93
N LEU A 44 -1.30 -4.18 -2.64
CA LEU A 44 -0.47 -4.15 -1.44
C LEU A 44 -1.32 -4.10 -0.17
N GLN A 45 -2.40 -3.30 -0.16
CA GLN A 45 -3.32 -3.29 0.97
C GLN A 45 -3.91 -4.68 1.24
N LYS A 46 -4.35 -5.40 0.19
CA LYS A 46 -4.87 -6.77 0.36
C LYS A 46 -3.80 -7.70 0.93
N VAL A 47 -2.58 -7.65 0.40
CA VAL A 47 -1.46 -8.46 0.89
C VAL A 47 -1.18 -8.20 2.37
N ILE A 48 -1.15 -6.94 2.80
CA ILE A 48 -0.91 -6.57 4.21
C ILE A 48 -2.04 -7.10 5.10
N VAL A 49 -3.31 -6.84 4.75
CA VAL A 49 -4.48 -7.35 5.51
C VAL A 49 -4.41 -8.86 5.65
N THR A 50 -4.17 -9.57 4.54
CA THR A 50 -4.10 -11.03 4.52
C THR A 50 -2.96 -11.52 5.41
N ARG A 51 -1.79 -10.90 5.33
CA ARG A 51 -0.62 -11.29 6.14
C ARG A 51 -0.84 -11.07 7.63
N ASP A 52 -1.48 -9.96 8.00
CA ASP A 52 -1.86 -9.68 9.40
C ASP A 52 -2.92 -10.65 9.91
N LEU A 53 -3.90 -11.01 9.08
CA LEU A 53 -4.90 -12.03 9.41
C LEU A 53 -4.24 -13.38 9.72
N PHE A 54 -3.31 -13.83 8.86
CA PHE A 54 -2.58 -15.08 9.07
C PHE A 54 -1.70 -15.05 10.32
N LYS A 55 -1.01 -13.93 10.60
CA LYS A 55 -0.26 -13.78 11.86
C LYS A 55 -1.16 -13.87 13.10
N GLY A 56 -2.33 -13.24 13.05
CA GLY A 56 -3.31 -13.29 14.14
C GLY A 56 -3.87 -14.69 14.39
N ILE A 57 -4.03 -15.49 13.33
CA ILE A 57 -4.46 -16.89 13.42
C ILE A 57 -3.33 -17.76 13.99
N HIS A 58 -2.08 -17.56 13.54
CA HIS A 58 -0.93 -18.33 14.02
C HIS A 58 -0.70 -18.10 15.52
N ASN A 59 -0.74 -16.85 15.99
CA ASN A 59 -0.56 -16.52 17.41
C ASN A 59 -1.71 -17.00 18.31
N ARG A 60 -2.91 -17.26 17.78
CA ARG A 60 -4.02 -17.84 18.56
C ARG A 60 -3.94 -19.36 18.69
N SER A 61 -3.18 -20.03 17.83
CA SER A 61 -3.04 -21.48 17.87
C SER A 61 -1.99 -21.96 18.87
N GLU A 62 -1.22 -21.05 19.48
CA GLU A 62 -0.19 -21.34 20.50
C GLU A 62 -0.60 -20.94 21.92
N SER A 63 -1.87 -20.60 22.17
CA SER A 63 -2.41 -20.25 23.50
C SER A 63 -3.42 -21.28 24.01
#